data_AF-A0A5J5GY32-F1
#
_entry.id   AF-A0A5J5GY32-F1
#
_cell.length_a   1.000
_cell.length_b   1.000
_cell.length_c   1.000
_cell.angle_alpha   90.00
_cell.angle_beta   90.00
_cell.angle_gamma   90.00
#
_symmetry.space_group_name_H-M   'P 1'
#
loop_
_entity.id
_entity.type
_entity.pdbx_description
1 polymer ?
#
loop_
_entity_poly.entity_id
_entity_poly.type
_entity_poly.pdbx_seq_one_letter_code
_entity_poly.pdbx_strand_id
1 'polypeptide(L)'
;MTNMDKLSNLEIRNLLLEVLAYEGDDIDTEGKTFKMYGYQGSQSDLFRLLNGYLIKKNIKPEKVKMYGAAWGGEGRMLHEYQTINLSKGEILKLYQEFHRLLTQGVIAPGAYGNYGTSLPYFHVTEYGMECIKKKDFLPYDQDGYLSKLKSITDINDWVVFYVTEALKCFNADCVNSSMINIGLAGEVIIEELANSFEKFLLKNEASLHSSFQTELAKDWKISFKYNTYLDFQGKYIKATKDKDVKALTVYLDKSSSSIYATFTRLTRNTVTHPNDIIMDRTQVLMFFITLVNYCELQYNFINHYKNNS
;
A
#
# COMPACT_ATOMS: atom_id res chain seq x y z
N MET A 1 -12.72 16.64 30.13
CA MET A 1 -13.24 15.53 29.31
C MET A 1 -12.07 14.98 28.51
N THR A 2 -11.48 13.90 28.98
CA THR A 2 -10.31 13.25 28.40
C THR A 2 -10.67 12.75 27.00
N ASN A 3 -9.87 13.13 26.00
CA ASN A 3 -9.97 12.65 24.63
C ASN A 3 -9.83 11.12 24.67
N MET A 4 -10.93 10.38 24.63
CA MET A 4 -10.89 8.96 24.27
C MET A 4 -10.50 8.94 22.80
N ASP A 5 -9.26 8.54 22.50
CA ASP A 5 -8.72 8.56 21.14
C ASP A 5 -9.72 7.93 20.16
N LYS A 6 -10.08 8.73 19.15
CA LYS A 6 -11.00 8.32 18.09
C LYS A 6 -10.27 7.34 17.18
N LEU A 7 -10.85 6.18 16.96
CA LEU A 7 -10.30 5.18 16.05
C LEU A 7 -10.25 5.75 14.62
N SER A 8 -9.10 5.59 13.99
CA SER A 8 -8.87 5.80 12.57
C SER A 8 -9.58 4.74 11.73
N ASN A 9 -9.70 5.00 10.43
CA ASN A 9 -10.25 4.04 9.48
C ASN A 9 -9.40 2.76 9.42
N LEU A 10 -8.08 2.91 9.47
CA LEU A 10 -7.13 1.79 9.48
C LEU A 10 -7.33 0.89 10.71
N GLU A 11 -7.41 1.49 11.90
CA GLU A 11 -7.64 0.74 13.14
C GLU A 11 -8.95 -0.02 13.09
N ILE A 12 -10.05 0.61 12.65
CA ILE A 12 -11.35 -0.06 12.52
C ILE A 12 -11.27 -1.23 11.55
N ARG A 13 -10.63 -1.07 10.38
CA ARG A 13 -10.47 -2.16 9.42
C ARG A 13 -9.66 -3.32 9.99
N ASN A 14 -8.55 -3.03 10.66
CA ASN A 14 -7.73 -4.07 11.28
C ASN A 14 -8.52 -4.81 12.35
N LEU A 15 -9.29 -4.10 13.17
CA LEU A 15 -10.16 -4.72 14.16
C LEU A 15 -11.24 -5.61 13.53
N LEU A 16 -11.83 -5.20 12.39
CA LEU A 16 -12.76 -6.05 11.65
C LEU A 16 -12.09 -7.35 11.17
N LEU A 17 -10.87 -7.28 10.63
CA LEU A 17 -10.10 -8.45 10.21
C LEU A 17 -9.75 -9.35 11.40
N GLU A 18 -9.34 -8.76 12.52
CA GLU A 18 -9.06 -9.51 13.76
C GLU A 18 -10.29 -10.21 14.31
N VAL A 19 -11.47 -9.59 14.21
CA VAL A 19 -12.75 -10.19 14.61
C VAL A 19 -13.13 -11.35 13.67
N LEU A 20 -12.94 -11.20 12.36
CA LEU A 20 -13.16 -12.30 11.40
C LEU A 20 -12.19 -13.46 11.68
N ALA A 21 -10.96 -13.16 12.10
CA ALA A 21 -9.92 -14.12 12.46
C ALA A 21 -10.07 -14.70 13.89
N TYR A 22 -11.04 -14.22 14.66
CA TYR A 22 -11.14 -14.52 16.08
C TYR A 22 -11.65 -15.93 16.32
N GLU A 23 -10.96 -16.68 17.19
CA GLU A 23 -11.29 -18.08 17.49
C GLU A 23 -11.59 -18.36 18.97
N GLY A 24 -11.47 -17.36 19.85
CA GLY A 24 -11.85 -17.51 21.26
C GLY A 24 -13.36 -17.41 21.46
N ASP A 25 -13.82 -17.65 22.69
CA ASP A 25 -15.23 -17.75 23.08
C ASP A 25 -15.70 -16.64 24.04
N ASP A 26 -14.90 -15.59 24.21
CA ASP A 26 -15.07 -14.58 25.26
C ASP A 26 -15.29 -13.15 24.73
N ILE A 27 -15.54 -12.99 23.43
CA ILE A 27 -15.92 -11.70 22.82
C ILE A 27 -17.43 -11.56 22.63
N ASP A 28 -18.20 -12.58 22.99
CA ASP A 28 -19.63 -12.47 23.23
C ASP A 28 -20.04 -13.41 24.37
N THR A 29 -21.31 -13.38 24.76
CA THR A 29 -21.82 -14.19 25.87
C THR A 29 -22.12 -15.65 25.48
N GLU A 30 -21.99 -16.01 24.20
CA GLU A 30 -22.40 -17.31 23.65
C GLU A 30 -21.24 -18.07 22.96
N GLY A 31 -20.02 -17.53 23.01
CA GLY A 31 -18.83 -18.07 22.38
C GLY A 31 -18.84 -18.05 20.85
N LYS A 32 -19.67 -17.23 20.20
CA LYS A 32 -19.85 -17.33 18.73
C LYS A 32 -18.72 -16.64 17.97
N THR A 33 -18.23 -17.31 16.92
CA THR A 33 -17.18 -16.80 16.04
C THR A 33 -17.51 -17.04 14.58
N PHE A 34 -16.93 -16.26 13.67
CA PHE A 34 -17.08 -16.51 12.23
C PHE A 34 -16.56 -17.89 11.83
N LYS A 35 -15.47 -18.37 12.44
CA LYS A 35 -14.92 -19.70 12.18
C LYS A 35 -15.94 -20.82 12.47
N MET A 36 -16.67 -20.75 13.57
CA MET A 36 -17.70 -21.75 13.92
C MET A 36 -18.80 -21.87 12.87
N TYR A 37 -19.11 -20.77 12.18
CA TYR A 37 -20.18 -20.72 11.20
C TYR A 37 -19.68 -20.82 9.75
N GLY A 38 -18.41 -21.20 9.53
CA GLY A 38 -17.84 -21.35 8.19
C GLY A 38 -17.46 -20.04 7.54
N TYR A 39 -17.06 -19.05 8.34
CA TYR A 39 -16.68 -17.69 7.91
C TYR A 39 -17.77 -16.96 7.13
N GLN A 40 -19.02 -17.11 7.57
CA GLN A 40 -20.20 -16.45 7.00
C GLN A 40 -21.15 -16.02 8.12
N GLY A 41 -21.89 -14.94 7.88
CA GLY A 41 -22.81 -14.37 8.86
C GLY A 41 -23.45 -13.07 8.37
N SER A 42 -24.05 -12.33 9.30
CA SER A 42 -24.64 -11.02 8.99
C SER A 42 -23.70 -9.87 9.36
N GLN A 43 -23.91 -8.70 8.76
CA GLN A 43 -23.28 -7.46 9.19
C GLN A 43 -23.48 -7.18 10.69
N SER A 44 -24.66 -7.52 11.23
CA SER A 44 -24.96 -7.35 12.66
C SER A 44 -24.11 -8.26 13.55
N ASP A 45 -23.79 -9.47 13.11
CA ASP A 45 -22.86 -10.36 13.82
C ASP A 45 -21.46 -9.76 13.91
N LEU A 46 -20.95 -9.26 12.78
CA LEU A 46 -19.62 -8.65 12.71
C LEU A 46 -19.50 -7.45 13.66
N PHE A 47 -20.50 -6.56 13.67
CA PHE A 47 -20.47 -5.37 14.52
C PHE A 47 -20.66 -5.69 16.00
N ARG A 48 -21.48 -6.70 16.31
CA ARG A 48 -21.64 -7.20 17.67
C ARG A 48 -20.33 -7.79 18.21
N LEU A 49 -19.70 -8.67 17.43
CA LEU A 49 -18.41 -9.27 17.82
C LEU A 49 -17.30 -8.23 17.90
N LEU A 50 -17.28 -7.23 17.01
CA LEU A 50 -16.38 -6.08 17.11
C LEU A 50 -16.56 -5.34 18.45
N ASN A 51 -17.79 -5.06 18.86
CA ASN A 51 -18.03 -4.40 20.14
C ASN A 51 -17.45 -5.19 21.32
N GLY A 52 -17.62 -6.51 21.30
CA GLY A 52 -17.06 -7.36 22.33
C GLY A 52 -15.54 -7.39 22.31
N TYR A 53 -14.96 -7.45 21.12
CA TYR A 53 -13.50 -7.39 20.92
C TYR A 53 -12.88 -6.08 21.42
N LEU A 54 -13.56 -4.94 21.20
CA LEU A 54 -13.13 -3.62 21.69
C LEU A 54 -13.04 -3.57 23.23
N ILE A 55 -14.02 -4.14 23.92
CA ILE A 55 -14.02 -4.24 25.39
C ILE A 55 -12.91 -5.19 25.84
N LYS A 56 -12.84 -6.40 25.24
CA LYS A 56 -11.84 -7.41 25.59
C LYS A 56 -10.41 -6.86 25.50
N LYS A 57 -10.12 -6.11 24.45
CA LYS A 57 -8.79 -5.52 24.22
C LYS A 57 -8.54 -4.22 25.00
N ASN A 58 -9.48 -3.79 25.84
CA ASN A 58 -9.45 -2.50 26.55
C ASN A 58 -9.26 -1.30 25.61
N ILE A 59 -9.72 -1.40 24.35
CA ILE A 59 -9.63 -0.31 23.35
C ILE A 59 -10.71 0.73 23.64
N LYS A 60 -11.89 0.29 24.05
CA LYS A 60 -12.98 1.16 24.51
C LYS A 60 -13.49 0.67 25.88
N PRO A 61 -13.86 1.60 26.79
CA PRO A 61 -14.48 1.25 28.04
C PRO A 61 -15.85 0.62 27.80
N GLU A 62 -16.22 -0.33 28.65
CA GLU A 62 -17.53 -0.97 28.63
C GLU A 62 -18.61 0.01 29.12
N LYS A 63 -19.22 0.75 28.18
CA LYS A 63 -20.44 1.55 28.43
C LYS A 63 -21.70 0.76 28.08
N VAL A 64 -21.60 -0.10 27.07
CA VAL A 64 -22.65 -1.00 26.61
C VAL A 64 -22.20 -2.43 26.93
N LYS A 65 -23.00 -3.13 27.73
CA LYS A 65 -22.75 -4.54 28.07
C LYS A 65 -22.83 -5.42 26.83
N MET A 66 -22.01 -6.45 26.81
CA MET A 66 -22.14 -7.52 25.82
C MET A 66 -23.46 -8.28 26.03
N TYR A 67 -24.06 -8.72 24.93
CA TYR A 67 -25.27 -9.51 24.96
C TYR A 67 -25.31 -10.50 23.80
N GLY A 68 -25.97 -11.62 24.07
CA GLY A 68 -26.19 -12.70 23.12
C GLY A 68 -27.10 -12.30 21.96
N ALA A 69 -26.99 -13.05 20.86
CA ALA A 69 -27.81 -12.88 19.68
C ALA A 69 -27.82 -14.19 18.89
N ALA A 70 -28.97 -14.55 18.32
CA ALA A 70 -29.02 -15.59 17.28
C ALA A 70 -28.05 -15.23 16.15
N TRP A 71 -27.24 -16.19 15.71
CA TRP A 71 -26.32 -16.00 14.59
C TRP A 71 -27.10 -15.76 13.30
N GLY A 72 -26.64 -14.82 12.48
CA GLY A 72 -27.37 -14.38 11.30
C GLY A 72 -28.55 -13.44 11.58
N GLY A 73 -28.78 -13.05 12.84
CA GLY A 73 -29.84 -12.10 13.18
C GLY A 73 -29.55 -10.70 12.63
N GLU A 74 -30.54 -10.08 11.97
CA GLU A 74 -30.43 -8.74 11.39
C GLU A 74 -31.29 -7.69 12.12
N GLY A 75 -31.27 -6.45 11.64
CA GLY A 75 -32.15 -5.37 12.11
C GLY A 75 -31.65 -4.58 13.33
N ARG A 76 -30.43 -4.84 13.82
CA ARG A 76 -29.85 -4.09 14.94
C ARG A 76 -29.23 -2.77 14.47
N MET A 77 -29.86 -1.67 14.86
CA MET A 77 -29.33 -0.33 14.58
C MET A 77 -28.17 0.03 15.51
N LEU A 78 -27.13 0.65 14.96
CA LEU A 78 -26.00 1.15 15.72
C LEU A 78 -26.30 2.56 16.26
N HIS A 79 -26.27 2.68 17.58
CA HIS A 79 -26.46 3.94 18.30
C HIS A 79 -25.28 4.15 19.22
N GLU A 80 -24.70 5.35 19.13
CA GLU A 80 -23.54 5.79 19.90
C GLU A 80 -23.71 5.50 21.39
N TYR A 81 -22.81 4.70 21.95
CA TYR A 81 -22.80 4.30 23.36
C TYR A 81 -24.10 3.70 23.91
N GLN A 82 -24.97 3.19 23.04
CA GLN A 82 -26.22 2.52 23.42
C GLN A 82 -26.25 1.07 22.94
N THR A 83 -25.89 0.82 21.68
CA THR A 83 -25.81 -0.54 21.12
C THR A 83 -24.39 -0.95 20.75
N ILE A 84 -23.44 0.00 20.78
CA ILE A 84 -22.02 -0.21 20.53
C ILE A 84 -21.17 0.83 21.30
N ASN A 85 -19.97 0.45 21.73
CA ASN A 85 -19.02 1.31 22.47
C ASN A 85 -18.23 2.28 21.56
N LEU A 86 -18.83 2.70 20.45
CA LEU A 86 -18.24 3.61 19.48
C LEU A 86 -19.00 4.94 19.43
N SER A 87 -18.27 6.02 19.13
CA SER A 87 -18.88 7.33 18.85
C SER A 87 -19.62 7.34 17.51
N LYS A 88 -20.48 8.34 17.28
CA LYS A 88 -21.17 8.52 16.00
C LYS A 88 -20.21 8.56 14.80
N GLY A 89 -19.07 9.24 14.95
CA GLY A 89 -18.06 9.34 13.90
C GLY A 89 -17.39 8.00 13.60
N GLU A 90 -17.12 7.19 14.63
CA GLU A 90 -16.54 5.85 14.49
C GLU A 90 -17.54 4.85 13.91
N ILE A 91 -18.84 4.99 14.22
CA ILE A 91 -19.90 4.20 13.58
C ILE A 91 -19.93 4.45 12.07
N LEU A 92 -19.82 5.70 11.61
CA LEU A 92 -19.73 6.00 10.18
C LEU A 92 -18.50 5.38 9.53
N LYS A 93 -17.35 5.42 10.19
CA LYS A 93 -16.13 4.73 9.72
C LYS A 93 -16.28 3.22 9.70
N LEU A 94 -16.96 2.63 10.68
CA LEU A 94 -17.28 1.21 10.71
C LEU A 94 -18.09 0.78 9.48
N TYR A 95 -19.11 1.56 9.12
CA TYR A 95 -19.84 1.32 7.88
C TYR A 95 -18.94 1.48 6.64
N GLN A 96 -18.07 2.50 6.60
CA GLN A 96 -17.13 2.69 5.49
C GLN A 96 -16.17 1.51 5.34
N GLU A 97 -15.57 1.04 6.44
CA GLU A 97 -14.60 -0.06 6.40
C GLU A 97 -15.28 -1.39 6.06
N PHE A 98 -16.51 -1.64 6.52
CA PHE A 98 -17.29 -2.78 6.07
C PHE A 98 -17.48 -2.77 4.54
N HIS A 99 -17.84 -1.62 3.97
CA HIS A 99 -17.94 -1.48 2.51
C HIS A 99 -16.59 -1.60 1.81
N ARG A 100 -15.49 -1.15 2.43
CA ARG A 100 -14.15 -1.36 1.89
C ARG A 100 -13.79 -2.82 1.80
N LEU A 101 -14.08 -3.62 2.83
CA LEU A 101 -13.87 -5.08 2.79
C LEU A 101 -14.66 -5.75 1.65
N LEU A 102 -15.87 -5.25 1.34
CA LEU A 102 -16.65 -5.69 0.17
C LEU A 102 -15.95 -5.31 -1.14
N THR A 103 -15.58 -4.04 -1.32
CA THR A 103 -14.95 -3.56 -2.55
C THR A 103 -13.56 -4.17 -2.79
N GLN A 104 -12.87 -4.56 -1.72
CA GLN A 104 -11.56 -5.23 -1.77
C GLN A 104 -11.69 -6.74 -1.97
N GLY A 105 -12.91 -7.28 -2.06
CA GLY A 105 -13.15 -8.71 -2.23
C GLY A 105 -12.73 -9.56 -1.04
N VAL A 106 -12.49 -8.97 0.14
CA VAL A 106 -12.20 -9.72 1.39
C VAL A 106 -13.46 -10.45 1.85
N ILE A 107 -14.60 -9.79 1.74
CA ILE A 107 -15.92 -10.38 1.97
C ILE A 107 -16.77 -10.17 0.72
N ALA A 108 -17.73 -11.06 0.49
CA ALA A 108 -18.69 -10.97 -0.60
C ALA A 108 -20.13 -11.10 -0.09
N PRO A 109 -21.12 -10.41 -0.71
CA PRO A 109 -22.52 -10.54 -0.34
C PRO A 109 -23.05 -11.98 -0.45
N GLY A 110 -24.01 -12.32 0.41
CA GLY A 110 -24.66 -13.62 0.47
C GLY A 110 -23.92 -14.62 1.37
N ALA A 111 -24.67 -15.58 1.91
CA ALA A 111 -24.15 -16.69 2.71
C ALA A 111 -24.91 -17.99 2.41
N TYR A 112 -24.25 -19.13 2.58
CA TYR A 112 -24.78 -20.45 2.25
C TYR A 112 -25.71 -21.00 3.34
N GLY A 113 -26.88 -21.51 2.95
CA GLY A 113 -27.86 -22.13 3.84
C GLY A 113 -29.12 -21.30 3.95
N ASN A 114 -29.71 -21.23 5.14
CA ASN A 114 -30.91 -20.41 5.42
C ASN A 114 -30.60 -18.91 5.59
N TYR A 115 -29.44 -18.45 5.12
CA TYR A 115 -29.10 -17.03 5.05
C TYR A 115 -29.54 -16.46 3.69
N GLY A 116 -29.60 -15.13 3.57
CA GLY A 116 -29.90 -14.48 2.30
C GLY A 116 -28.75 -14.55 1.29
N THR A 117 -29.08 -14.34 0.00
CA THR A 117 -28.12 -14.28 -1.12
C THR A 117 -27.53 -12.89 -1.34
N SER A 118 -27.85 -11.93 -0.47
CA SER A 118 -27.48 -10.53 -0.57
C SER A 118 -27.14 -9.95 0.80
N LEU A 119 -26.66 -8.70 0.81
CA LEU A 119 -26.52 -7.95 2.06
C LEU A 119 -27.86 -7.92 2.83
N PRO A 120 -27.84 -7.96 4.17
CA PRO A 120 -26.66 -7.80 5.04
C PRO A 120 -25.87 -9.09 5.29
N TYR A 121 -26.24 -10.20 4.66
CA TYR A 121 -25.52 -11.46 4.76
C TYR A 121 -24.27 -11.44 3.89
N PHE A 122 -23.19 -12.04 4.37
CA PHE A 122 -21.92 -12.12 3.66
C PHE A 122 -21.13 -13.36 4.06
N HIS A 123 -20.14 -13.70 3.26
CA HIS A 123 -19.11 -14.68 3.57
C HIS A 123 -17.72 -14.09 3.32
N VAL A 124 -16.72 -14.62 4.01
CA VAL A 124 -15.31 -14.33 3.72
C VAL A 124 -14.92 -15.12 2.47
N THR A 125 -14.30 -14.45 1.50
CA THR A 125 -13.85 -15.08 0.25
C THR A 125 -12.58 -15.90 0.48
N GLU A 126 -12.17 -16.70 -0.49
CA GLU A 126 -10.86 -17.38 -0.44
C GLU A 126 -9.70 -16.39 -0.25
N TYR A 127 -9.75 -15.25 -0.96
CA TYR A 127 -8.80 -14.15 -0.78
C TYR A 127 -8.84 -13.55 0.63
N GLY A 128 -10.04 -13.33 1.17
CA GLY A 128 -10.20 -12.85 2.54
C GLY A 128 -9.66 -13.81 3.59
N MET A 129 -9.78 -15.13 3.35
CA MET A 129 -9.19 -16.16 4.19
C MET A 129 -7.66 -16.09 4.19
N GLU A 130 -7.03 -15.77 3.07
CA GLU A 130 -5.58 -15.51 3.05
C GLU A 130 -5.21 -14.26 3.84
N CYS A 131 -5.99 -13.18 3.72
CA CYS A 131 -5.78 -11.94 4.46
C CYS A 131 -5.83 -12.17 5.98
N ILE A 132 -6.80 -12.96 6.44
CA ILE A 132 -6.96 -13.37 7.84
C ILE A 132 -5.75 -14.21 8.32
N LYS A 133 -5.31 -15.19 7.51
CA LYS A 133 -4.21 -16.10 7.89
C LYS A 133 -2.87 -15.39 8.01
N LYS A 134 -2.57 -14.47 7.09
CA LYS A 134 -1.26 -13.83 7.03
C LYS A 134 -1.05 -12.84 8.19
N LYS A 135 -2.11 -12.32 8.83
CA LYS A 135 -2.06 -11.26 9.87
C LYS A 135 -1.15 -10.07 9.51
N ASP A 136 -0.77 -9.96 8.24
CA ASP A 136 0.28 -9.08 7.80
C ASP A 136 -0.33 -7.75 7.38
N PHE A 137 0.23 -6.70 7.96
CA PHE A 137 -0.05 -5.31 7.65
C PHE A 137 0.49 -5.02 6.25
N LEU A 138 -0.43 -5.03 5.30
CA LEU A 138 -0.23 -4.68 3.90
C LEU A 138 -0.42 -3.15 3.70
N PRO A 139 0.02 -2.54 2.57
CA PRO A 139 0.16 -1.09 2.28
C PRO A 139 -1.17 -0.31 2.20
N TYR A 140 -2.08 -0.61 3.10
CA TYR A 140 -3.44 -0.09 3.15
C TYR A 140 -3.57 1.14 4.05
N ASP A 141 -2.50 1.55 4.72
CA ASP A 141 -2.36 2.90 5.26
C ASP A 141 -1.83 3.82 4.15
N GLN A 142 -2.72 4.19 3.23
CA GLN A 142 -2.38 5.13 2.16
C GLN A 142 -1.82 6.43 2.75
N ASP A 143 -2.37 6.89 3.87
CA ASP A 143 -1.98 8.14 4.50
C ASP A 143 -0.58 8.04 5.10
N GLY A 144 -0.27 6.97 5.84
CA GLY A 144 1.07 6.72 6.37
C GLY A 144 2.10 6.46 5.27
N TYR A 145 1.73 5.71 4.23
CA TYR A 145 2.60 5.46 3.07
C TYR A 145 2.94 6.75 2.33
N LEU A 146 1.92 7.56 2.01
CA LEU A 146 2.09 8.84 1.33
C LEU A 146 2.80 9.86 2.22
N SER A 147 2.60 9.81 3.53
CA SER A 147 3.35 10.66 4.47
C SER A 147 4.84 10.32 4.46
N LYS A 148 5.19 9.03 4.48
CA LYS A 148 6.59 8.58 4.37
C LYS A 148 7.20 8.95 3.01
N LEU A 149 6.42 8.81 1.93
CA LEU A 149 6.85 9.23 0.59
C LEU A 149 7.12 10.74 0.52
N LYS A 150 6.19 11.55 1.05
CA LYS A 150 6.30 13.02 1.09
C LYS A 150 7.38 13.53 2.04
N SER A 151 7.84 12.72 3.00
CA SER A 151 8.96 13.10 3.87
C SER A 151 10.32 13.03 3.17
N ILE A 152 10.39 12.47 1.97
CA ILE A 152 11.60 12.47 1.14
C ILE A 152 11.85 13.90 0.65
N THR A 153 13.04 14.43 0.94
CA THR A 153 13.45 15.78 0.58
C THR A 153 13.40 16.00 -0.93
N ASP A 154 12.77 17.10 -1.36
CA ASP A 154 12.64 17.53 -2.76
C ASP A 154 11.98 16.51 -3.70
N ILE A 155 11.15 15.61 -3.16
CA ILE A 155 10.40 14.66 -3.98
C ILE A 155 9.48 15.38 -4.98
N ASN A 156 9.46 14.89 -6.21
CA ASN A 156 8.67 15.46 -7.29
C ASN A 156 7.18 15.17 -7.12
N ASP A 157 6.35 16.18 -7.31
CA ASP A 157 4.89 16.08 -7.20
C ASP A 157 4.30 15.03 -8.15
N TRP A 158 4.88 14.82 -9.33
CA TRP A 158 4.45 13.78 -10.26
C TRP A 158 4.74 12.36 -9.73
N VAL A 159 5.85 12.17 -9.02
CA VAL A 159 6.14 10.89 -8.35
C VAL A 159 5.09 10.62 -7.29
N VAL A 160 4.79 11.62 -6.45
CA VAL A 160 3.74 11.51 -5.43
C VAL A 160 2.37 11.23 -6.07
N PHE A 161 2.04 11.91 -7.16
CA PHE A 161 0.80 11.71 -7.91
C PHE A 161 0.67 10.27 -8.42
N TYR A 162 1.66 9.77 -9.17
CA TYR A 162 1.60 8.42 -9.74
C TYR A 162 1.60 7.33 -8.66
N VAL A 163 2.36 7.48 -7.58
CA VAL A 163 2.31 6.52 -6.47
C VAL A 163 0.96 6.56 -5.76
N THR A 164 0.34 7.73 -5.64
CA THR A 164 -1.02 7.86 -5.10
C THR A 164 -2.03 7.11 -5.97
N GLU A 165 -1.99 7.30 -7.29
CA GLU A 165 -2.86 6.58 -8.23
C GLU A 165 -2.59 5.07 -8.22
N ALA A 166 -1.33 4.66 -8.12
CA ALA A 166 -0.96 3.25 -7.96
C ALA A 166 -1.63 2.63 -6.73
N LEU A 167 -1.53 3.28 -5.57
CA LEU A 167 -2.15 2.81 -4.33
C LEU A 167 -3.68 2.73 -4.43
N LYS A 168 -4.32 3.68 -5.12
CA LYS A 168 -5.77 3.63 -5.38
C LYS A 168 -6.13 2.43 -6.26
N CYS A 169 -5.40 2.21 -7.35
CA CYS A 169 -5.59 1.06 -8.22
C CYS A 169 -5.38 -0.27 -7.48
N PHE A 170 -4.32 -0.39 -6.68
CA PHE A 170 -4.05 -1.59 -5.90
C PHE A 170 -5.17 -1.90 -4.90
N ASN A 171 -5.70 -0.86 -4.24
CA ASN A 171 -6.80 -0.99 -3.29
C ASN A 171 -8.14 -1.29 -3.96
N ALA A 172 -8.32 -0.93 -5.23
CA ALA A 172 -9.47 -1.29 -6.07
C ALA A 172 -9.28 -2.62 -6.83
N ASP A 173 -8.29 -3.42 -6.43
CA ASP A 173 -7.91 -4.69 -7.08
C ASP A 173 -7.55 -4.59 -8.59
N CYS A 174 -7.23 -3.38 -9.05
CA CYS A 174 -6.72 -3.10 -10.39
C CYS A 174 -5.20 -3.22 -10.42
N VAL A 175 -4.70 -4.44 -10.19
CA VAL A 175 -3.27 -4.74 -9.94
C VAL A 175 -2.37 -4.32 -11.11
N ASN A 176 -2.80 -4.55 -12.35
CA ASN A 176 -2.05 -4.15 -13.55
C ASN A 176 -1.98 -2.62 -13.70
N SER A 177 -3.11 -1.93 -13.46
CA SER A 177 -3.15 -0.46 -13.47
C SER A 177 -2.29 0.13 -12.36
N SER A 178 -2.20 -0.54 -11.21
CA SER A 178 -1.28 -0.15 -10.14
C SER A 178 0.18 -0.20 -10.62
N MET A 179 0.57 -1.29 -11.29
CA MET A 179 1.94 -1.43 -11.80
C MET A 179 2.29 -0.41 -12.87
N ILE A 180 1.34 -0.08 -13.76
CA ILE A 180 1.55 0.97 -14.76
C ILE A 180 1.88 2.30 -14.07
N ASN A 181 1.14 2.67 -13.02
CA ASN A 181 1.37 3.90 -12.28
C ASN A 181 2.70 3.88 -11.51
N ILE A 182 3.09 2.76 -10.90
CA ILE A 182 4.44 2.62 -10.30
C ILE A 182 5.52 2.81 -11.36
N GLY A 183 5.31 2.25 -12.56
CA GLY A 183 6.18 2.44 -13.71
C GLY A 183 6.37 3.91 -14.09
N LEU A 184 5.26 4.65 -14.25
CA LEU A 184 5.28 6.09 -14.57
C LEU A 184 6.02 6.91 -13.51
N ALA A 185 5.84 6.60 -12.23
CA ALA A 185 6.62 7.21 -11.15
C ALA A 185 8.13 6.97 -11.34
N GLY A 186 8.50 5.74 -11.72
CA GLY A 186 9.88 5.38 -12.06
C GLY A 186 10.44 6.17 -13.25
N GLU A 187 9.63 6.37 -14.31
CA GLU A 187 10.05 7.18 -15.47
C GLU A 187 10.42 8.62 -15.06
N VAL A 188 9.57 9.27 -14.25
CA VAL A 188 9.82 10.62 -13.74
C VAL A 188 11.13 10.68 -12.96
N ILE A 189 11.38 9.71 -12.08
CA ILE A 189 12.61 9.65 -11.28
C ILE A 189 13.84 9.51 -12.18
N ILE A 190 13.79 8.64 -13.20
CA ILE A 190 14.92 8.41 -14.11
C ILE A 190 15.24 9.65 -14.94
N GLU A 191 14.22 10.34 -15.44
CA GLU A 191 14.42 11.60 -16.17
C GLU A 191 15.04 12.67 -15.28
N GLU A 192 14.55 12.80 -14.04
CA GLU A 192 15.09 13.73 -13.07
C GLU A 192 16.53 13.40 -12.68
N LEU A 193 16.85 12.12 -12.52
CA LEU A 193 18.18 11.61 -12.23
C LEU A 193 19.16 11.91 -13.36
N ALA A 194 18.81 11.58 -14.61
CA ALA A 194 19.64 11.82 -15.78
C ALA A 194 19.89 13.32 -16.00
N ASN A 195 18.85 14.15 -15.90
CA ASN A 195 18.96 15.60 -16.08
C ASN A 195 19.79 16.26 -14.96
N SER A 196 19.64 15.81 -13.71
CA SER A 196 20.42 16.35 -12.59
C SER A 196 21.88 15.94 -12.71
N PHE A 197 22.16 14.71 -13.14
CA PHE A 197 23.51 14.23 -13.39
C PHE A 197 24.19 14.94 -14.56
N GLU A 198 23.46 15.24 -15.66
CA GLU A 198 23.98 16.05 -16.77
C GLU A 198 24.47 17.42 -16.28
N LYS A 199 23.63 18.15 -15.54
CA LYS A 199 23.99 19.46 -14.97
C LYS A 199 25.20 19.37 -14.03
N PHE A 200 25.26 18.33 -13.23
CA PHE A 200 26.38 18.08 -12.34
C PHE A 200 27.69 17.83 -13.11
N LEU A 201 27.64 17.02 -14.17
CA LEU A 201 28.80 16.78 -15.03
C LEU A 201 29.27 18.04 -15.75
N LEU A 202 28.35 18.92 -16.18
CA LEU A 202 28.70 20.17 -16.87
C LEU A 202 29.68 21.02 -16.05
N LYS A 203 29.49 21.06 -14.72
CA LYS A 203 30.36 21.81 -13.81
C LYS A 203 31.61 21.04 -13.39
N ASN A 204 31.50 19.73 -13.15
CA ASN A 204 32.56 18.96 -12.50
C ASN A 204 33.48 18.23 -13.50
N GLU A 205 32.96 17.79 -14.66
CA GLU A 205 33.68 16.99 -15.66
C GLU A 205 33.15 17.26 -17.09
N ALA A 206 33.48 18.42 -17.66
CA ALA A 206 32.96 18.89 -18.96
C ALA A 206 33.23 17.94 -20.15
N SER A 207 34.32 17.17 -20.09
CA SER A 207 34.66 16.16 -21.10
C SER A 207 33.66 14.98 -21.09
N LEU A 208 33.31 14.51 -19.88
CA LEU A 208 32.34 13.45 -19.68
C LEU A 208 30.92 13.92 -19.96
N HIS A 209 30.59 15.17 -19.62
CA HIS A 209 29.32 15.81 -19.93
C HIS A 209 28.99 15.73 -21.44
N SER A 210 29.92 16.14 -22.29
CA SER A 210 29.69 16.18 -23.74
C SER A 210 29.41 14.79 -24.33
N SER A 211 30.10 13.77 -23.80
CA SER A 211 29.89 12.37 -24.19
C SER A 211 28.56 11.84 -23.67
N PHE A 212 28.18 12.19 -22.43
CA PHE A 212 26.93 11.76 -21.81
C PHE A 212 25.72 12.35 -22.56
N GLN A 213 25.74 13.66 -22.83
CA GLN A 213 24.67 14.34 -23.56
C GLN A 213 24.45 13.76 -24.96
N THR A 214 25.54 13.47 -25.68
CA THR A 214 25.47 12.85 -27.01
C THR A 214 24.89 11.44 -26.94
N GLU A 215 25.28 10.63 -25.94
CA GLU A 215 24.77 9.28 -25.78
C GLU A 215 23.28 9.29 -25.39
N LEU A 216 22.90 10.15 -24.44
CA LEU A 216 21.53 10.26 -23.93
C LEU A 216 20.53 10.64 -25.04
N ALA A 217 20.96 11.43 -26.03
CA ALA A 217 20.13 11.84 -27.16
C ALA A 217 19.86 10.75 -28.20
N LYS A 218 20.52 9.58 -28.13
CA LYS A 218 20.42 8.53 -29.16
C LYS A 218 19.10 7.76 -29.16
N ASP A 219 18.49 7.59 -27.99
CA ASP A 219 17.22 6.87 -27.85
C ASP A 219 16.34 7.57 -26.81
N TRP A 220 15.06 7.71 -27.13
CA TRP A 220 14.07 8.32 -26.26
C TRP A 220 13.62 7.36 -25.14
N LYS A 221 13.85 6.05 -25.30
CA LYS A 221 13.42 5.02 -24.35
C LYS A 221 14.02 5.21 -22.97
N ILE A 222 13.18 5.13 -21.95
CA ILE A 222 13.59 5.34 -20.56
C ILE A 222 14.61 4.31 -20.06
N SER A 223 14.47 3.05 -20.48
CA SER A 223 15.41 1.97 -20.14
C SER A 223 16.79 2.22 -20.73
N PHE A 224 16.86 2.82 -21.92
CA PHE A 224 18.11 3.25 -22.52
C PHE A 224 18.73 4.41 -21.73
N LYS A 225 17.95 5.47 -21.45
CA LYS A 225 18.42 6.63 -20.67
C LYS A 225 19.04 6.21 -19.34
N TYR A 226 18.44 5.26 -18.63
CA TYR A 226 19.00 4.79 -17.38
C TYR A 226 20.26 3.94 -17.51
N ASN A 227 20.30 3.01 -18.47
CA ASN A 227 21.51 2.23 -18.68
C ASN A 227 22.69 3.15 -19.04
N THR A 228 22.43 4.18 -19.83
CA THR A 228 23.40 5.25 -20.12
C THR A 228 23.80 6.00 -18.86
N TYR A 229 22.85 6.39 -17.99
CA TYR A 229 23.16 6.98 -16.69
C TYR A 229 24.07 6.08 -15.84
N LEU A 230 23.75 4.80 -15.66
CA LEU A 230 24.55 3.88 -14.85
C LEU A 230 25.97 3.71 -15.37
N ASP A 231 26.14 3.58 -16.69
CA ASP A 231 27.46 3.45 -17.30
C ASP A 231 28.32 4.70 -17.06
N PHE A 232 27.75 5.89 -17.26
CA PHE A 232 28.46 7.15 -17.07
C PHE A 232 28.69 7.50 -15.61
N GLN A 233 27.77 7.17 -14.71
CA GLN A 233 27.97 7.26 -13.26
C GLN A 233 29.13 6.35 -12.83
N GLY A 234 29.18 5.12 -13.35
CA GLY A 234 30.28 4.19 -13.10
C GLY A 234 31.63 4.70 -13.61
N LYS A 235 31.66 5.37 -14.78
CA LYS A 235 32.86 6.04 -15.31
C LYS A 235 33.29 7.20 -14.41
N TYR A 236 32.35 8.05 -14.00
CA TYR A 236 32.63 9.17 -13.10
C TYR A 236 33.25 8.69 -11.78
N ILE A 237 32.61 7.72 -11.10
CA ILE A 237 33.08 7.18 -9.81
C ILE A 237 34.47 6.52 -9.91
N LYS A 238 34.81 5.92 -11.07
CA LYS A 238 36.15 5.36 -11.30
C LYS A 238 37.20 6.46 -11.50
N ALA A 239 36.83 7.57 -12.12
CA ALA A 239 37.72 8.67 -12.43
C ALA A 239 37.93 9.62 -11.24
N THR A 240 36.91 9.86 -10.42
CA THR A 240 36.94 10.81 -9.31
C THR A 240 37.14 10.15 -7.95
N LYS A 241 37.71 10.89 -6.99
CA LYS A 241 37.77 10.51 -5.55
C LYS A 241 36.56 11.04 -4.77
N ASP A 242 35.44 11.26 -5.44
CA ASP A 242 34.22 11.76 -4.82
C ASP A 242 33.71 10.73 -3.80
N LYS A 243 34.00 10.99 -2.53
CA LYS A 243 33.69 10.06 -1.43
C LYS A 243 32.20 9.99 -1.18
N ASP A 244 31.47 11.05 -1.49
CA ASP A 244 30.05 11.18 -1.16
C ASP A 244 29.21 10.37 -2.16
N VAL A 245 29.46 10.52 -3.47
CA VAL A 245 28.82 9.66 -4.49
C VAL A 245 29.18 8.19 -4.28
N LYS A 246 30.44 7.91 -3.93
CA LYS A 246 30.90 6.54 -3.67
C LYS A 246 30.24 5.94 -2.42
N ALA A 247 30.02 6.72 -1.36
CA ALA A 247 29.28 6.28 -0.18
C ALA A 247 27.82 5.95 -0.53
N LEU A 248 27.17 6.76 -1.35
CA LEU A 248 25.79 6.50 -1.82
C LEU A 248 25.69 5.19 -2.61
N THR A 249 26.71 4.84 -3.41
CA THR A 249 26.71 3.56 -4.15
C THR A 249 26.82 2.31 -3.28
N VAL A 250 27.26 2.41 -2.02
CA VAL A 250 27.27 1.27 -1.09
C VAL A 250 25.83 0.87 -0.72
N TYR A 251 24.89 1.80 -0.75
CA TYR A 251 23.48 1.57 -0.47
C TYR A 251 22.70 1.06 -1.70
N LEU A 252 23.32 1.06 -2.89
CA LEU A 252 22.81 0.38 -4.09
C LEU A 252 23.17 -1.10 -4.02
N ASP A 253 22.27 -1.93 -3.47
CA ASP A 253 22.44 -3.37 -3.56
C ASP A 253 22.00 -3.90 -4.95
N LYS A 254 22.45 -5.12 -5.28
CA LYS A 254 22.04 -5.80 -6.54
C LYS A 254 20.52 -6.02 -6.61
N SER A 255 19.85 -6.14 -5.47
CA SER A 255 18.40 -6.38 -5.43
C SER A 255 17.61 -5.16 -5.89
N SER A 256 17.97 -3.96 -5.41
CA SER A 256 17.42 -2.66 -5.81
C SER A 256 17.61 -2.40 -7.30
N SER A 257 18.78 -2.76 -7.83
CA SER A 257 19.10 -2.64 -9.27
C SER A 257 18.29 -3.61 -10.15
N SER A 258 17.94 -4.80 -9.64
CA SER A 258 17.12 -5.79 -10.35
C SER A 258 15.63 -5.46 -10.33
N ILE A 259 15.16 -4.90 -9.21
CA ILE A 259 13.81 -4.34 -9.04
C ILE A 259 13.64 -3.16 -10.01
N TYR A 260 14.65 -2.30 -10.09
CA TYR A 260 14.76 -1.20 -11.04
C TYR A 260 14.64 -1.64 -12.51
N ALA A 261 15.37 -2.68 -12.92
CA ALA A 261 15.33 -3.19 -14.29
C ALA A 261 13.96 -3.79 -14.62
N THR A 262 13.26 -4.29 -13.61
CA THR A 262 11.90 -4.79 -13.74
C THR A 262 10.90 -3.64 -13.91
N PHE A 263 11.01 -2.55 -13.13
CA PHE A 263 10.15 -1.36 -13.27
C PHE A 263 10.27 -0.69 -14.64
N THR A 264 11.49 -0.58 -15.18
CA THR A 264 11.75 -0.01 -16.51
C THR A 264 11.42 -0.93 -17.68
N ARG A 265 11.30 -2.24 -17.44
CA ARG A 265 10.78 -3.19 -18.42
C ARG A 265 9.26 -3.17 -18.46
N LEU A 266 8.62 -3.10 -17.30
CA LEU A 266 7.15 -3.07 -17.16
C LEU A 266 6.52 -1.73 -17.59
N THR A 267 7.31 -0.74 -17.98
CA THR A 267 6.85 0.55 -18.51
C THR A 267 6.84 0.51 -20.03
N ARG A 268 5.62 0.60 -20.61
CA ARG A 268 5.20 0.77 -22.02
C ARG A 268 5.83 -0.10 -23.13
N ASN A 269 7.10 -0.51 -23.03
CA ASN A 269 7.88 -1.19 -24.07
C ASN A 269 7.59 -2.70 -24.22
N THR A 270 6.96 -3.34 -23.23
CA THR A 270 6.53 -4.76 -23.31
C THR A 270 5.06 -4.98 -22.92
N VAL A 271 4.32 -3.90 -22.62
CA VAL A 271 2.95 -3.93 -22.06
C VAL A 271 1.89 -3.86 -23.16
N THR A 272 2.18 -4.41 -24.34
CA THR A 272 1.29 -4.34 -25.51
C THR A 272 0.41 -5.57 -25.68
N HIS A 273 0.62 -6.62 -24.90
CA HIS A 273 -0.14 -7.88 -24.97
C HIS A 273 -0.76 -8.26 -23.63
N PRO A 274 -2.09 -8.46 -23.55
CA PRO A 274 -2.81 -8.79 -22.30
C PRO A 274 -2.24 -9.98 -21.53
N ASN A 275 -1.64 -10.96 -22.22
CA ASN A 275 -1.10 -12.18 -21.62
C ASN A 275 0.26 -11.98 -20.93
N ASP A 276 1.00 -10.92 -21.25
CA ASP A 276 2.32 -10.62 -20.66
C ASP A 276 2.22 -9.74 -19.41
N ILE A 277 1.01 -9.34 -19.02
CA ILE A 277 0.72 -8.29 -18.03
C ILE A 277 0.09 -8.86 -16.76
N ILE A 278 -0.14 -10.17 -16.66
CA ILE A 278 -0.77 -10.75 -15.46
C ILE A 278 0.23 -10.67 -14.30
N MET A 279 0.18 -9.56 -13.57
CA MET A 279 0.96 -9.34 -12.37
C MET A 279 0.22 -9.92 -11.19
N ASP A 280 0.91 -10.74 -10.40
CA ASP A 280 0.34 -11.25 -9.16
C ASP A 280 0.24 -10.12 -8.13
N ARG A 281 -0.86 -10.10 -7.36
CA ARG A 281 -1.11 -9.09 -6.33
C ARG A 281 0.02 -9.06 -5.29
N THR A 282 0.62 -10.21 -4.97
CA THR A 282 1.77 -10.32 -4.06
C THR A 282 3.02 -9.67 -4.65
N GLN A 283 3.24 -9.78 -5.97
CA GLN A 283 4.36 -9.12 -6.63
C GLN A 283 4.22 -7.59 -6.58
N VAL A 284 3.02 -7.08 -6.88
CA VAL A 284 2.73 -5.63 -6.83
C VAL A 284 2.85 -5.07 -5.42
N LEU A 285 2.43 -5.86 -4.44
CA LEU A 285 2.66 -5.57 -3.03
C LEU A 285 4.16 -5.47 -2.69
N MET A 286 4.98 -6.44 -3.12
CA MET A 286 6.43 -6.41 -2.88
C MET A 286 7.07 -5.14 -3.47
N PHE A 287 6.56 -4.67 -4.62
CA PHE A 287 6.97 -3.39 -5.18
C PHE A 287 6.61 -2.22 -4.26
N PHE A 288 5.39 -2.14 -3.73
CA PHE A 288 5.04 -1.08 -2.76
C PHE A 288 5.92 -1.09 -1.51
N ILE A 289 6.24 -2.28 -0.97
CA ILE A 289 7.07 -2.41 0.23
C ILE A 289 8.47 -1.80 0.01
N THR A 290 9.04 -1.97 -1.19
CA THR A 290 10.40 -1.54 -1.50
C THR A 290 10.47 -0.14 -2.14
N LEU A 291 9.38 0.35 -2.72
CA LEU A 291 9.34 1.58 -3.50
C LEU A 291 9.72 2.84 -2.72
N VAL A 292 9.31 2.97 -1.45
CA VAL A 292 9.65 4.17 -0.65
C VAL A 292 11.15 4.27 -0.42
N ASN A 293 11.77 3.16 -0.01
CA ASN A 293 13.23 3.13 0.20
C ASN A 293 13.97 3.36 -1.13
N TYR A 294 13.42 2.87 -2.23
CA TYR A 294 13.93 3.17 -3.57
C TYR A 294 13.88 4.67 -3.87
N CYS A 295 12.72 5.32 -3.72
CA CYS A 295 12.57 6.76 -3.94
C CYS A 295 13.57 7.54 -3.08
N GLU A 296 13.69 7.20 -1.80
CA GLU A 296 14.63 7.84 -0.88
C GLU A 296 16.08 7.76 -1.38
N LEU A 297 16.51 6.58 -1.82
CA LEU A 297 17.85 6.38 -2.38
C LEU A 297 18.08 7.19 -3.66
N GLN A 298 17.10 7.23 -4.58
CA GLN A 298 17.23 7.99 -5.82
C GLN A 298 17.27 9.50 -5.55
N TYR A 299 16.42 9.99 -4.65
CA TYR A 299 16.42 11.40 -4.28
C TYR A 299 17.70 11.81 -3.54
N ASN A 300 18.36 10.90 -2.82
CA ASN A 300 19.69 11.18 -2.29
C ASN A 300 20.73 11.46 -3.40
N PHE A 301 20.70 10.69 -4.50
CA PHE A 301 21.55 10.98 -5.67
C PHE A 301 21.14 12.28 -6.36
N ILE A 302 19.84 12.46 -6.65
CA ILE A 302 19.31 13.65 -7.32
C ILE A 302 19.69 14.92 -6.55
N ASN A 303 19.47 14.93 -5.23
CA ASN A 303 19.73 16.08 -4.38
C ASN A 303 21.23 16.34 -4.26
N HIS A 304 22.06 15.29 -4.18
CA HIS A 304 23.50 15.45 -4.23
C HIS A 304 23.95 16.11 -5.55
N TYR A 305 23.44 15.65 -6.70
CA TYR A 305 23.77 16.27 -7.98
C TYR A 305 23.30 17.72 -8.05
N LYS A 306 22.05 18.01 -7.66
CA LYS A 306 21.51 19.38 -7.65
C LYS A 306 22.33 20.33 -6.77
N ASN A 307 22.73 19.90 -5.58
CA ASN A 307 23.48 20.73 -4.63
C ASN A 307 24.94 21.00 -5.09
N ASN A 308 25.50 20.13 -5.92
CA ASN A 308 26.88 20.24 -6.39
C ASN A 308 27.00 20.62 -7.89
N SER A 309 25.88 20.91 -8.55
CA SER A 309 25.82 21.45 -9.91
C SER A 309 26.07 22.96 -9.98
#